data_AF-A0A671VDM7-F1
#
_entry.id   AF-A0A671VDM7-F1
#
_cell.length_a   1.000
_cell.length_b   1.000
_cell.length_c   1.000
_cell.angle_alpha   90.00
_cell.angle_beta   90.00
_cell.angle_gamma   90.00
#
_symmetry.space_group_name_H-M   'P 1'
#
loop_
_entity.id
_entity.type
_entity.pdbx_description
1 polymer ?
#
loop_
_entity_poly.entity_id
_entity_poly.type
_entity_poly.pdbx_seq_one_letter_code
_entity_poly.pdbx_strand_id
1 'polypeptide(L)'
;MSSISRSVKPPLQDQITEMKRKIQLLESERAAFHESSQATIQKNRETIQQLRQENKRLYRQQAETNAGYEVAFHNRGFEKGMSGKASLTMLERSVLSKKKSLNALKHITQTKQCRLEELMLEYQRLQPEGSSGAQYADARTFKKEEDAMTLRALENRLEKTQFKCKEAENIMINYQKVKSHLQEESLTYEGLLDSLEAEILKARQERQNMQATYDAAQLSKETAKAELQQLEEQLYKERKERERIIAIHRREVEERKAQAEKVDRRAQRTAMQPDELSSEAQRSTSRMAGEEEKAIYTFEEAFRRIKEATGVTDIQEIAERFSSQKERHQHLEKLRAENEKELEQLREQKELLSQQLQDMKYSGEAKLSRDRQALEESEQQLQAQQQRCDAARERHDWLIKILSTVRAGVEHLADKLQYIILSEEDTAAEVSPDADEYLLELMTQCELKLQTLHEKVRGKDLTALMKEMEEEDFFVRIEGKLPASNTRVTLPEDQRPDSFNDEERSEEDEADFLSREMLKRQSQLIIDSKSKRKNWKKKGKF
;
A
#
# COMPACT_ATOMS: atom_id res chain seq x y z
N MET A 1 3.48 -25.87 17.94
CA MET A 1 4.44 -26.77 17.26
C MET A 1 3.91 -27.11 15.88
N SER A 2 4.48 -26.51 14.82
CA SER A 2 4.72 -27.18 13.53
C SER A 2 5.67 -26.29 12.74
N SER A 3 6.93 -26.70 12.73
CA SER A 3 8.06 -26.03 12.10
C SER A 3 8.01 -26.21 10.59
N ILE A 4 7.94 -25.09 9.87
CA ILE A 4 8.16 -25.02 8.42
C ILE A 4 9.61 -25.46 8.14
N SER A 5 9.77 -26.63 7.53
CA SER A 5 11.05 -27.09 7.00
C SER A 5 11.43 -26.23 5.79
N ARG A 6 12.27 -25.22 6.04
CA ARG A 6 13.03 -24.54 4.97
C ARG A 6 13.82 -25.61 4.22
N SER A 7 13.47 -25.85 2.95
CA SER A 7 14.29 -26.64 2.04
C SER A 7 15.66 -25.97 1.91
N VAL A 8 16.66 -26.52 2.59
CA VAL A 8 18.05 -26.08 2.47
C VAL A 8 18.48 -26.39 1.04
N LYS A 9 18.64 -25.34 0.23
CA LYS A 9 19.20 -25.48 -1.12
C LYS A 9 20.57 -26.15 -0.98
N PRO A 10 20.86 -27.25 -1.71
CA PRO A 10 22.15 -27.91 -1.62
C PRO A 10 23.26 -26.94 -2.03
N PRO A 11 24.48 -27.09 -1.50
CA PRO A 11 25.62 -26.22 -1.80
C PRO A 11 25.78 -26.00 -3.30
N LEU A 12 26.19 -24.79 -3.71
CA LEU A 12 26.35 -24.42 -5.13
C LEU A 12 27.22 -25.40 -5.90
N GLN A 13 28.20 -26.04 -5.24
CA GLN A 13 29.06 -27.05 -5.82
C GLN A 13 28.28 -28.31 -6.25
N ASP A 14 27.30 -28.75 -5.46
CA ASP A 14 26.49 -29.92 -5.76
C ASP A 14 25.56 -29.65 -6.94
N GLN A 15 24.95 -28.45 -6.99
CA GLN A 15 24.15 -28.02 -8.14
C GLN A 15 24.96 -27.94 -9.44
N ILE A 16 26.23 -27.49 -9.36
CA ILE A 16 27.13 -27.48 -10.52
C ILE A 16 27.47 -28.91 -10.98
N THR A 17 27.71 -29.84 -10.06
CA THR A 17 27.99 -31.24 -10.44
C THR A 17 26.76 -31.95 -11.00
N GLU A 18 25.57 -31.67 -10.48
CA GLU A 18 24.30 -32.16 -11.00
C GLU A 18 24.04 -31.64 -12.42
N MET A 19 24.24 -30.33 -12.65
CA MET A 19 24.11 -29.74 -13.99
C MET A 19 25.13 -30.32 -14.98
N LYS A 20 26.37 -30.58 -14.55
CA LYS A 20 27.38 -31.24 -15.38
C LYS A 20 26.99 -32.68 -15.74
N ARG A 21 26.45 -33.46 -14.79
CA ARG A 21 25.92 -34.81 -15.07
C ARG A 21 24.75 -34.78 -16.04
N LYS A 22 23.86 -33.80 -15.90
CA LYS A 22 22.71 -33.62 -16.80
C LYS A 22 23.15 -33.26 -18.22
N ILE A 23 24.17 -32.42 -18.37
CA ILE A 23 24.77 -32.11 -19.69
C ILE A 23 25.38 -33.36 -20.30
N GLN A 24 26.16 -34.13 -19.53
CA GLN A 24 26.80 -35.35 -20.03
C GLN A 24 25.77 -36.42 -20.46
N LEU A 25 24.64 -36.52 -19.74
CA LEU A 25 23.54 -37.41 -20.11
C LEU A 25 22.89 -36.96 -21.43
N LEU A 26 22.61 -35.67 -21.59
CA LEU A 26 22.07 -35.10 -22.83
C LEU A 26 23.03 -35.27 -24.03
N GLU A 27 24.34 -35.19 -23.80
CA GLU A 27 25.35 -35.45 -24.83
C GLU A 27 25.36 -36.93 -25.24
N SER A 28 25.20 -37.85 -24.28
CA SER A 28 25.10 -39.28 -24.57
C SER A 28 23.80 -39.64 -25.32
N GLU A 29 22.67 -39.03 -24.96
CA GLU A 29 21.39 -39.21 -25.66
C GLU A 29 21.46 -38.68 -27.09
N ARG A 30 22.09 -37.52 -27.30
CA ARG A 30 22.34 -37.00 -28.65
C ARG A 30 23.20 -37.94 -29.48
N ALA A 31 24.26 -38.49 -28.91
CA ALA A 31 25.12 -39.44 -29.61
C ALA A 31 24.35 -40.70 -30.02
N ALA A 32 23.57 -41.30 -29.10
CA ALA A 32 22.75 -42.47 -29.36
C ALA A 32 21.68 -42.19 -30.43
N PHE A 33 21.04 -41.02 -30.39
CA PHE A 33 20.07 -40.62 -31.41
C PHE A 33 20.71 -40.52 -32.80
N HIS A 34 21.88 -39.87 -32.89
CA HIS A 34 22.62 -39.76 -34.15
C HIS A 34 23.04 -41.13 -34.70
N GLU A 35 23.49 -42.05 -33.85
CA GLU A 35 23.85 -43.41 -34.24
C GLU A 35 22.64 -44.20 -34.75
N SER A 36 21.50 -44.12 -34.06
CA SER A 36 20.26 -44.79 -34.51
C SER A 36 19.75 -44.24 -35.85
N SER A 37 19.87 -42.93 -36.06
CA SER A 37 19.49 -42.27 -37.30
C SER A 37 20.41 -42.70 -38.45
N GLN A 38 21.73 -42.77 -38.23
CA GLN A 38 22.67 -43.27 -39.23
C GLN A 38 22.45 -44.74 -39.57
N ALA A 39 22.17 -45.60 -38.57
CA ALA A 39 21.84 -46.99 -38.79
C ALA A 39 20.57 -47.16 -39.65
N THR A 40 19.55 -46.34 -39.40
CA THR A 40 18.30 -46.33 -40.18
C THR A 40 18.55 -45.88 -41.63
N ILE A 41 19.36 -44.83 -41.83
CA ILE A 41 19.74 -44.36 -43.17
C ILE A 41 20.50 -45.46 -43.94
N GLN A 42 21.40 -46.18 -43.27
CA GLN A 42 22.16 -47.26 -43.90
C GLN A 42 21.24 -48.43 -44.30
N LYS A 43 20.30 -48.82 -43.44
CA LYS A 43 19.30 -49.85 -43.75
C LYS A 43 18.44 -49.45 -44.95
N ASN A 44 17.98 -48.21 -44.99
CA ASN A 44 17.18 -47.70 -46.12
C ASN A 44 17.97 -47.71 -47.44
N ARG A 45 19.29 -47.38 -47.40
CA ARG A 45 20.15 -47.48 -48.59
C ARG A 45 20.26 -48.91 -49.11
N GLU A 46 20.36 -49.89 -48.23
CA GLU A 46 20.42 -51.31 -48.59
C GLU A 46 19.10 -51.78 -49.22
N THR A 47 17.95 -51.40 -48.65
CA THR A 47 16.62 -51.71 -49.21
C THR A 47 16.42 -51.09 -50.60
N ILE A 48 16.83 -49.83 -50.80
CA ILE A 48 16.76 -49.19 -52.12
C ILE A 48 17.62 -49.93 -53.15
N GLN A 49 18.79 -50.45 -52.76
CA GLN A 49 19.63 -51.24 -53.66
C GLN A 49 18.97 -52.56 -54.05
N GLN A 50 18.31 -53.25 -53.10
CA GLN A 50 17.57 -54.48 -53.37
C GLN A 50 16.41 -54.25 -54.35
N LEU A 51 15.57 -53.24 -54.10
CA LEU A 51 14.45 -52.89 -54.97
C LEU A 51 14.88 -52.52 -56.40
N ARG A 52 16.03 -51.84 -56.54
CA ARG A 52 16.60 -51.53 -57.86
C ARG A 52 17.05 -52.77 -58.62
N GLN A 53 17.59 -53.77 -57.93
CA GLN A 53 17.98 -55.03 -58.56
C GLN A 53 16.74 -55.84 -59.01
N GLU A 54 15.68 -55.85 -58.21
CA GLU A 54 14.42 -56.52 -58.55
C GLU A 54 13.71 -55.88 -59.74
N ASN A 55 13.62 -54.55 -59.77
CA ASN A 55 13.09 -53.83 -60.92
C ASN A 55 13.83 -54.19 -62.21
N LYS A 56 15.17 -54.24 -62.16
CA LYS A 56 15.99 -54.63 -63.32
C LYS A 56 15.75 -56.07 -63.78
N ARG A 57 15.28 -56.96 -62.90
CA ARG A 57 14.90 -58.35 -63.22
C ARG A 57 13.54 -58.39 -63.91
N LEU A 58 12.54 -57.67 -63.38
CA LEU A 58 11.19 -57.61 -63.93
C LEU A 58 11.17 -57.03 -65.35
N TYR A 59 11.94 -55.97 -65.61
CA TYR A 59 12.06 -55.40 -66.95
C TYR A 59 12.61 -56.40 -67.99
N ARG A 60 13.50 -57.32 -67.60
CA ARG A 60 13.98 -58.38 -68.52
C ARG A 60 12.90 -59.41 -68.83
N GLN A 61 12.13 -59.81 -67.82
CA GLN A 61 11.04 -60.76 -67.99
C GLN A 61 9.94 -60.21 -68.92
N GLN A 62 9.61 -58.92 -68.82
CA GLN A 62 8.62 -58.30 -69.70
C GLN A 62 9.09 -58.27 -71.16
N ALA A 63 10.37 -57.97 -71.41
CA ALA A 63 10.93 -57.94 -72.77
C ALA A 63 10.89 -59.32 -73.46
N GLU A 64 11.07 -60.41 -72.72
CA GLU A 64 11.01 -61.78 -73.25
C GLU A 64 9.58 -62.18 -73.67
N THR A 65 8.55 -61.72 -72.96
CA THR A 65 7.15 -62.06 -73.27
C THR A 65 6.58 -61.37 -74.51
N ASN A 66 7.03 -60.15 -74.82
CA ASN A 66 6.51 -59.39 -75.98
C ASN A 66 7.01 -59.91 -77.34
N ALA A 67 8.13 -60.65 -77.39
CA ALA A 67 8.66 -61.18 -78.65
C ALA A 67 7.82 -62.34 -79.25
N GLY A 68 6.90 -62.95 -78.49
CA GLY A 68 6.11 -64.11 -78.93
C GLY A 68 4.86 -63.81 -79.77
N TYR A 69 4.36 -62.57 -79.81
CA TYR A 69 3.01 -62.27 -80.31
C TYR A 69 2.92 -61.88 -81.81
N GLU A 70 4.03 -61.59 -82.50
CA GLU A 70 4.02 -61.07 -83.89
C GLU A 70 3.79 -62.13 -85.00
N VAL A 71 3.88 -63.44 -84.71
CA VAL A 71 3.96 -64.48 -85.76
C VAL A 71 2.59 -64.98 -86.28
N ALA A 72 1.46 -64.59 -85.68
CA ALA A 72 0.18 -65.31 -85.87
C ALA A 72 -0.80 -64.80 -86.96
N PHE A 73 -0.60 -63.63 -87.59
CA PHE A 73 -1.69 -62.93 -88.30
C PHE A 73 -1.74 -62.97 -89.85
N HIS A 74 -0.86 -63.70 -90.56
CA HIS A 74 -0.69 -63.52 -92.02
C HIS A 74 -1.42 -64.49 -92.99
N ASN A 75 -2.29 -65.41 -92.56
CA ASN A 75 -2.88 -66.40 -93.49
C ASN A 75 -4.42 -66.50 -93.48
N ARG A 76 -5.10 -65.84 -94.45
CA ARG A 76 -6.34 -66.34 -95.11
C ARG A 76 -6.82 -65.43 -96.27
N GLY A 77 -6.66 -65.91 -97.51
CA GLY A 77 -7.32 -65.39 -98.72
C GLY A 77 -8.31 -66.43 -99.27
N PHE A 78 -9.50 -66.00 -99.70
CA PHE A 78 -10.58 -66.86 -100.23
C PHE A 78 -10.61 -66.84 -101.78
N GLU A 79 -10.69 -68.01 -102.38
CA GLU A 79 -10.86 -68.28 -103.81
C GLU A 79 -12.31 -68.06 -104.32
N LYS A 80 -12.49 -67.72 -105.60
CA LYS A 80 -13.79 -67.80 -106.31
C LYS A 80 -13.62 -68.22 -107.78
N GLY A 81 -14.34 -69.26 -108.16
CA GLY A 81 -14.72 -69.58 -109.54
C GLY A 81 -16.11 -70.20 -109.58
N MET A 82 -17.18 -69.40 -109.47
CA MET A 82 -18.58 -69.81 -109.70
C MET A 82 -19.38 -68.67 -110.37
N SER A 83 -20.22 -69.05 -111.33
CA SER A 83 -21.00 -68.25 -112.29
C SER A 83 -21.58 -66.90 -111.83
N GLY A 84 -21.44 -65.88 -112.69
CA GLY A 84 -21.70 -64.45 -112.45
C GLY A 84 -23.08 -64.07 -111.93
N LYS A 85 -24.15 -64.85 -112.20
CA LYS A 85 -25.50 -64.55 -111.70
C LYS A 85 -25.75 -65.06 -110.28
N ALA A 86 -25.21 -66.23 -109.93
CA ALA A 86 -25.29 -66.77 -108.57
C ALA A 86 -24.35 -66.02 -107.61
N SER A 87 -23.20 -65.55 -108.11
CA SER A 87 -22.33 -64.67 -107.34
C SER A 87 -22.95 -63.30 -107.08
N LEU A 88 -23.76 -62.77 -108.01
CA LEU A 88 -24.47 -61.50 -107.84
C LEU A 88 -25.58 -61.59 -106.78
N THR A 89 -26.44 -62.62 -106.81
CA THR A 89 -27.49 -62.80 -105.79
C THR A 89 -26.92 -63.12 -104.40
N MET A 90 -25.82 -63.87 -104.33
CA MET A 90 -25.07 -64.08 -103.07
C MET A 90 -24.41 -62.80 -102.58
N LEU A 91 -23.89 -61.96 -103.49
CA LEU A 91 -23.34 -60.65 -103.15
C LEU A 91 -24.45 -59.70 -102.67
N GLU A 92 -25.61 -59.65 -103.33
CA GLU A 92 -26.78 -58.85 -102.92
C GLU A 92 -27.29 -59.28 -101.54
N ARG A 93 -27.41 -60.59 -101.29
CA ARG A 93 -27.80 -61.12 -99.97
C ARG A 93 -26.75 -60.82 -98.91
N SER A 94 -25.46 -60.84 -99.25
CA SER A 94 -24.36 -60.43 -98.38
C SER A 94 -24.41 -58.93 -98.09
N VAL A 95 -24.67 -58.09 -99.10
CA VAL A 95 -24.83 -56.63 -98.95
C VAL A 95 -26.04 -56.30 -98.08
N LEU A 96 -27.17 -56.98 -98.28
CA LEU A 96 -28.36 -56.82 -97.42
C LEU A 96 -28.09 -57.26 -95.99
N SER A 97 -27.38 -58.38 -95.78
CA SER A 97 -26.96 -58.85 -94.45
C SER A 97 -26.02 -57.85 -93.78
N LYS A 98 -25.01 -57.34 -94.50
CA LYS A 98 -24.10 -56.30 -93.99
C LYS A 98 -24.83 -54.99 -93.71
N LYS A 99 -25.82 -54.61 -94.53
CA LYS A 99 -26.65 -53.42 -94.31
C LYS A 99 -27.52 -53.58 -93.06
N LYS A 100 -28.09 -54.77 -92.82
CA LYS A 100 -28.82 -55.08 -91.57
C LYS A 100 -27.89 -55.04 -90.36
N SER A 101 -26.69 -55.63 -90.45
CA SER A 101 -25.68 -55.58 -89.39
C SER A 101 -25.23 -54.15 -89.09
N LEU A 102 -24.99 -53.35 -90.13
CA LEU A 102 -24.64 -51.92 -90.00
C LEU A 102 -25.77 -51.10 -89.39
N ASN A 103 -27.03 -51.37 -89.75
CA ASN A 103 -28.18 -50.71 -89.13
C ASN A 103 -28.32 -51.08 -87.64
N ALA A 104 -28.09 -52.36 -87.28
CA ALA A 104 -28.08 -52.79 -85.89
C ALA A 104 -26.96 -52.12 -85.08
N LEU A 105 -25.74 -52.05 -85.64
CA LEU A 105 -24.62 -51.33 -85.05
C LEU A 105 -24.92 -49.84 -84.86
N LYS A 106 -25.50 -49.17 -85.87
CA LYS A 106 -25.93 -47.77 -85.77
C LYS A 106 -26.93 -47.55 -84.64
N HIS A 107 -27.92 -48.43 -84.52
CA HIS A 107 -28.89 -48.36 -83.42
C HIS A 107 -28.19 -48.49 -82.06
N ILE A 108 -27.30 -49.48 -81.89
CA ILE A 108 -26.54 -49.66 -80.64
C ILE A 108 -25.68 -48.42 -80.32
N THR A 109 -25.00 -47.85 -81.32
CA THR A 109 -24.20 -46.63 -81.15
C THR A 109 -25.07 -45.45 -80.72
N GLN A 110 -26.23 -45.26 -81.36
CA GLN A 110 -27.18 -44.21 -80.98
C GLN A 110 -27.70 -44.41 -79.56
N THR A 111 -28.07 -45.63 -79.16
CA THR A 111 -28.51 -45.91 -77.78
C THR A 111 -27.42 -45.58 -76.77
N LYS A 112 -26.16 -45.92 -77.07
CA LYS A 112 -25.02 -45.58 -76.21
C LYS A 112 -24.75 -44.08 -76.17
N GLN A 113 -24.92 -43.37 -77.30
CA GLN A 113 -24.80 -41.90 -77.35
C GLN A 113 -25.87 -41.22 -76.51
N CYS A 114 -27.15 -41.61 -76.65
CA CYS A 114 -28.23 -41.10 -75.81
C CYS A 114 -27.95 -41.38 -74.32
N ARG A 115 -27.47 -42.58 -73.97
CA ARG A 115 -27.10 -42.90 -72.58
C ARG A 115 -25.94 -42.06 -72.07
N LEU A 116 -24.97 -41.75 -72.93
CA LEU A 116 -23.85 -40.88 -72.58
C LEU A 116 -24.30 -39.43 -72.40
N GLU A 117 -25.19 -38.94 -73.24
CA GLU A 117 -25.82 -37.61 -73.09
C GLU A 117 -26.64 -37.51 -71.81
N GLU A 118 -27.43 -38.53 -71.47
CA GLU A 118 -28.13 -38.63 -70.18
C GLU A 118 -27.16 -38.57 -69.00
N LEU A 119 -26.07 -39.34 -69.06
CA LEU A 119 -25.08 -39.38 -67.99
C LEU A 119 -24.30 -38.06 -67.90
N MET A 120 -24.04 -37.38 -69.02
CA MET A 120 -23.47 -36.04 -69.04
C MET A 120 -24.43 -35.01 -68.43
N LEU A 121 -25.74 -35.11 -68.69
CA LEU A 121 -26.75 -34.25 -68.09
C LEU A 121 -26.92 -34.52 -66.59
N GLU A 122 -26.81 -35.77 -66.15
CA GLU A 122 -26.77 -36.15 -64.73
C GLU A 122 -25.50 -35.64 -64.07
N TYR A 123 -24.34 -35.79 -64.71
CA TYR A 123 -23.07 -35.25 -64.23
C TYR A 123 -23.10 -33.72 -64.14
N GLN A 124 -23.70 -33.01 -65.09
CA GLN A 124 -23.89 -31.56 -65.01
C GLN A 124 -24.87 -31.14 -63.90
N ARG A 125 -25.89 -31.95 -63.61
CA ARG A 125 -26.80 -31.73 -62.47
C ARG A 125 -26.18 -32.04 -61.12
N LEU A 126 -25.31 -33.05 -61.06
CA LEU A 126 -24.61 -33.49 -59.85
C LEU A 126 -23.30 -32.73 -59.63
N GLN A 127 -22.74 -32.09 -60.65
CA GLN A 127 -21.73 -31.08 -60.45
C GLN A 127 -22.39 -29.98 -59.61
N PRO A 128 -21.92 -29.73 -58.37
CA PRO A 128 -22.31 -28.53 -57.67
C PRO A 128 -21.95 -27.37 -58.59
N GLU A 129 -22.79 -26.33 -58.66
CA GLU A 129 -22.58 -25.06 -59.37
C GLU A 129 -21.21 -24.43 -59.00
N GLY A 130 -20.14 -24.99 -59.55
CA GLY A 130 -18.77 -24.82 -59.06
C GLY A 130 -17.73 -24.94 -60.17
N SER A 131 -18.12 -25.35 -61.38
CA SER A 131 -17.26 -25.24 -62.57
C SER A 131 -17.39 -23.89 -63.30
N SER A 132 -18.40 -23.08 -62.96
CA SER A 132 -18.45 -21.63 -63.26
C SER A 132 -17.80 -20.79 -62.14
N GLY A 133 -17.02 -21.43 -61.26
CA GLY A 133 -16.53 -20.88 -59.99
C GLY A 133 -15.19 -20.16 -60.03
N ALA A 134 -14.53 -20.01 -61.19
CA ALA A 134 -13.23 -19.34 -61.25
C ALA A 134 -13.31 -17.83 -60.90
N GLN A 135 -14.46 -17.17 -61.08
CA GLN A 135 -14.64 -15.75 -60.74
C GLN A 135 -15.31 -15.54 -59.36
N TYR A 136 -16.10 -16.51 -58.87
CA TYR A 136 -16.82 -16.40 -57.59
C TYR A 136 -16.08 -17.03 -56.40
N ALA A 137 -15.19 -18.01 -56.63
CA ALA A 137 -14.28 -18.48 -55.60
C ALA A 137 -13.36 -17.34 -55.15
N ASP A 138 -12.86 -16.55 -56.12
CA ASP A 138 -12.06 -15.34 -55.87
C ASP A 138 -12.86 -14.30 -55.08
N ALA A 139 -14.12 -14.02 -55.46
CA ALA A 139 -14.96 -13.07 -54.71
C ALA A 139 -15.28 -13.50 -53.26
N ARG A 140 -15.41 -14.81 -52.99
CA ARG A 140 -15.61 -15.31 -51.62
C ARG A 140 -14.31 -15.34 -50.82
N THR A 141 -13.17 -15.61 -51.43
CA THR A 141 -11.87 -15.51 -50.77
C THR A 141 -11.50 -14.06 -50.47
N PHE A 142 -11.75 -13.13 -51.40
CA PHE A 142 -11.60 -11.68 -51.17
C PHE A 142 -12.50 -11.17 -50.04
N LYS A 143 -13.77 -11.59 -49.97
CA LYS A 143 -14.65 -11.23 -48.85
C LYS A 143 -14.17 -11.78 -47.51
N LYS A 144 -13.72 -13.05 -47.47
CA LYS A 144 -13.14 -13.63 -46.24
C LYS A 144 -11.85 -12.91 -45.82
N GLU A 145 -11.04 -12.47 -46.78
CA GLU A 145 -9.83 -11.71 -46.50
C GLU A 145 -10.16 -10.28 -46.02
N GLU A 146 -11.15 -9.62 -46.61
CA GLU A 146 -11.68 -8.34 -46.16
C GLU A 146 -12.29 -8.43 -44.75
N ASP A 147 -13.07 -9.48 -44.48
CA ASP A 147 -13.61 -9.79 -43.15
C ASP A 147 -12.47 -10.05 -42.15
N ALA A 148 -11.41 -10.76 -42.55
CA ALA A 148 -10.24 -10.98 -41.69
C ALA A 148 -9.42 -9.68 -41.48
N MET A 149 -9.39 -8.76 -42.45
CA MET A 149 -8.77 -7.45 -42.29
C MET A 149 -9.60 -6.55 -41.36
N THR A 150 -10.93 -6.54 -41.50
CA THR A 150 -11.82 -5.78 -40.63
C THR A 150 -11.79 -6.32 -39.20
N LEU A 151 -11.76 -7.64 -39.01
CA LEU A 151 -11.63 -8.28 -37.71
C LEU A 151 -10.31 -7.89 -37.03
N ARG A 152 -9.18 -7.98 -37.74
CA ARG A 152 -7.88 -7.49 -37.22
C ARG A 152 -7.90 -6.00 -36.89
N ALA A 153 -8.58 -5.17 -37.68
CA ALA A 153 -8.71 -3.75 -37.41
C ALA A 153 -9.57 -3.47 -36.15
N LEU A 154 -10.65 -4.23 -35.96
CA LEU A 154 -11.51 -4.16 -34.79
C LEU A 154 -10.79 -4.64 -33.53
N GLU A 155 -10.03 -5.74 -33.60
CA GLU A 155 -9.19 -6.24 -32.52
C GLU A 155 -8.14 -5.19 -32.10
N ASN A 156 -7.40 -4.64 -33.06
CA ASN A 156 -6.44 -3.56 -32.79
C ASN A 156 -7.11 -2.32 -32.17
N ARG A 157 -8.33 -1.99 -32.59
CA ARG A 157 -9.09 -0.89 -32.00
C ARG A 157 -9.52 -1.21 -30.58
N LEU A 158 -9.98 -2.44 -30.33
CA LEU A 158 -10.36 -2.92 -29.00
C LEU A 158 -9.18 -2.89 -28.04
N GLU A 159 -8.03 -3.43 -28.42
CA GLU A 159 -6.80 -3.39 -27.61
C GLU A 159 -6.37 -1.95 -27.30
N LYS A 160 -6.43 -1.05 -28.28
CA LYS A 160 -6.16 0.39 -28.05
C LYS A 160 -7.12 1.01 -27.06
N THR A 161 -8.42 0.66 -27.12
CA THR A 161 -9.39 1.15 -26.14
C THR A 161 -9.15 0.58 -24.75
N GLN A 162 -8.82 -0.71 -24.64
CA GLN A 162 -8.49 -1.35 -23.37
C GLN A 162 -7.23 -0.74 -22.75
N PHE A 163 -6.19 -0.45 -23.55
CA PHE A 163 -4.99 0.25 -23.06
C PHE A 163 -5.35 1.63 -22.51
N LYS A 164 -6.19 2.40 -23.22
CA LYS A 164 -6.67 3.70 -22.75
C LYS A 164 -7.50 3.59 -21.46
N CYS A 165 -8.34 2.57 -21.33
CA CYS A 165 -9.10 2.33 -20.09
C CYS A 165 -8.16 2.05 -18.92
N LYS A 166 -7.17 1.17 -19.09
CA LYS A 166 -6.16 0.89 -18.06
C LYS A 166 -5.34 2.13 -17.68
N GLU A 167 -5.00 2.95 -18.67
CA GLU A 167 -4.30 4.21 -18.42
C GLU A 167 -5.18 5.20 -17.64
N ALA A 168 -6.46 5.33 -18.01
CA ALA A 168 -7.42 6.14 -17.28
C ALA A 168 -7.67 5.65 -15.84
N GLU A 169 -7.75 4.32 -15.63
CA GLU A 169 -7.83 3.70 -14.30
C GLU A 169 -6.59 4.02 -13.47
N ASN A 170 -5.39 3.90 -14.03
CA ASN A 170 -4.15 4.25 -13.35
C ASN A 170 -4.12 5.74 -12.97
N ILE A 171 -4.53 6.63 -13.88
CA ILE A 171 -4.67 8.06 -13.63
C ILE A 171 -5.67 8.31 -12.49
N MET A 172 -6.84 7.66 -12.52
CA MET A 172 -7.87 7.77 -11.48
C MET A 172 -7.34 7.31 -10.12
N ILE A 173 -6.67 6.15 -10.06
CA ILE A 173 -6.05 5.64 -8.82
C ILE A 173 -5.02 6.65 -8.28
N ASN A 174 -4.21 7.26 -9.14
CA ASN A 174 -3.24 8.27 -8.72
C ASN A 174 -3.92 9.53 -8.18
N TYR A 175 -4.96 10.04 -8.84
CA TYR A 175 -5.73 11.18 -8.34
C TYR A 175 -6.44 10.85 -7.02
N GLN A 176 -6.94 9.62 -6.87
CA GLN A 176 -7.57 9.18 -5.62
C GLN A 176 -6.53 9.14 -4.48
N LYS A 177 -5.31 8.68 -4.74
CA LYS A 177 -4.21 8.73 -3.75
C LYS A 177 -3.85 10.16 -3.37
N VAL A 178 -3.73 11.06 -4.35
CA VAL A 178 -3.47 12.48 -4.10
C VAL A 178 -4.59 13.09 -3.27
N LYS A 179 -5.85 12.77 -3.59
CA LYS A 179 -7.01 13.21 -2.82
C LYS A 179 -6.98 12.70 -1.38
N SER A 180 -6.72 11.41 -1.16
CA SER A 180 -6.59 10.83 0.18
C SER A 180 -5.50 11.52 0.98
N HIS A 181 -4.33 11.75 0.37
CA HIS A 181 -3.23 12.45 1.03
C HIS A 181 -3.60 13.89 1.40
N LEU A 182 -4.21 14.64 0.49
CA LEU A 182 -4.67 16.01 0.77
C LEU A 182 -5.76 16.04 1.87
N GLN A 183 -6.62 15.03 1.93
CA GLN A 183 -7.61 14.90 2.99
C GLN A 183 -6.94 14.62 4.34
N GLU A 184 -5.95 13.74 4.39
CA GLU A 184 -5.16 13.48 5.59
C GLU A 184 -4.43 14.74 6.07
N GLU A 185 -3.77 15.47 5.16
CA GLU A 185 -3.12 16.75 5.47
C GLU A 185 -4.12 17.79 5.98
N SER A 186 -5.31 17.87 5.37
CA SER A 186 -6.35 18.80 5.81
C SER A 186 -6.80 18.59 7.25
N LEU A 187 -6.88 17.32 7.69
CA LEU A 187 -7.22 16.97 9.07
C LEU A 187 -6.11 17.38 10.05
N THR A 188 -4.85 17.41 9.62
CA THR A 188 -3.73 17.83 10.48
C THR A 188 -3.61 19.33 10.65
N TYR A 189 -4.06 20.12 9.67
CA TYR A 189 -3.95 21.58 9.74
C TYR A 189 -4.79 22.20 10.85
N GLU A 190 -5.97 21.64 11.14
CA GLU A 190 -6.83 22.14 12.23
C GLU A 190 -6.11 22.05 13.58
N GLY A 191 -5.54 20.88 13.92
CA GLY A 191 -4.78 20.73 15.16
C GLY A 191 -3.52 21.60 15.23
N LEU A 192 -2.84 21.81 14.09
CA LEU A 192 -1.70 22.74 14.04
C LEU A 192 -2.16 24.19 14.27
N LEU A 193 -3.27 24.61 13.66
CA LEU A 193 -3.83 25.95 13.85
C LEU A 193 -4.25 26.17 15.31
N ASP A 194 -4.95 25.21 15.92
CA ASP A 194 -5.34 25.28 17.33
C ASP A 194 -4.11 25.42 18.25
N SER A 195 -3.04 24.67 17.96
CA SER A 195 -1.80 24.76 18.74
C SER A 195 -1.11 26.12 18.61
N LEU A 196 -1.06 26.68 17.39
CA LEU A 196 -0.51 28.00 17.12
C LEU A 196 -1.37 29.10 17.75
N GLU A 197 -2.70 28.97 17.71
CA GLU A 197 -3.61 29.90 18.38
C GLU A 197 -3.42 29.89 19.90
N ALA A 198 -3.27 28.71 20.49
CA ALA A 198 -2.98 28.57 21.91
C ALA A 198 -1.63 29.21 22.30
N GLU A 199 -0.59 29.05 21.48
CA GLU A 199 0.71 29.71 21.67
C GLU A 199 0.61 31.23 21.57
N ILE A 200 -0.14 31.75 20.59
CA ILE A 200 -0.38 33.19 20.45
C ILE A 200 -1.12 33.74 21.67
N LEU A 201 -2.11 33.02 22.19
CA LEU A 201 -2.84 33.43 23.40
C LEU A 201 -1.93 33.46 24.63
N LYS A 202 -1.08 32.43 24.81
CA LYS A 202 -0.08 32.41 25.89
C LYS A 202 0.90 33.58 25.78
N ALA A 203 1.45 33.83 24.60
CA ALA A 203 2.36 34.95 24.36
C ALA A 203 1.69 36.31 24.60
N ARG A 204 0.41 36.47 24.24
CA ARG A 204 -0.37 37.68 24.55
C ARG A 204 -0.54 37.87 26.05
N GLN A 205 -0.86 36.80 26.79
CA GLN A 205 -1.00 36.85 28.25
C GLN A 205 0.33 37.17 28.92
N GLU A 206 1.43 36.54 28.50
CA GLU A 206 2.77 36.84 29.00
C GLU A 206 3.14 38.30 28.74
N ARG A 207 2.86 38.82 27.55
CA ARG A 207 3.08 40.24 27.23
C ARG A 207 2.28 41.16 28.15
N GLN A 208 1.01 40.84 28.42
CA GLN A 208 0.19 41.63 29.35
C GLN A 208 0.76 41.59 30.77
N ASN A 209 1.18 40.42 31.25
CA ASN A 209 1.81 40.29 32.56
C ASN A 209 3.11 41.09 32.64
N MET A 210 3.95 41.04 31.60
CA MET A 210 5.19 41.81 31.52
C MET A 210 4.94 43.33 31.43
N GLN A 211 3.87 43.75 30.78
CA GLN A 211 3.46 45.15 30.77
C GLN A 211 3.04 45.61 32.18
N ALA A 212 2.22 44.81 32.88
CA ALA A 212 1.78 45.14 34.23
C ALA A 212 2.95 45.23 35.22
N THR A 213 3.94 44.33 35.12
CA THR A 213 5.14 44.40 35.95
C THR A 213 6.02 45.59 35.60
N TYR A 214 6.13 45.94 34.31
CA TYR A 214 6.83 47.14 33.86
C TYR A 214 6.17 48.42 34.41
N ASP A 215 4.84 48.53 34.31
CA ASP A 215 4.09 49.68 34.78
C ASP A 215 4.22 49.82 36.31
N ALA A 216 4.13 48.71 37.06
CA ALA A 216 4.37 48.69 38.50
C ALA A 216 5.81 49.11 38.86
N ALA A 217 6.80 48.68 38.09
CA ALA A 217 8.20 49.08 38.27
C ALA A 217 8.43 50.57 37.95
N GLN A 218 7.75 51.13 36.93
CA GLN A 218 7.79 52.57 36.65
C GLN A 218 7.17 53.37 37.79
N LEU A 219 5.99 52.97 38.26
CA LEU A 219 5.34 53.60 39.41
C LEU A 219 6.23 53.58 40.64
N SER A 220 6.84 52.43 40.98
CA SER A 220 7.77 52.32 42.10
C SER A 220 9.01 53.21 41.95
N LYS A 221 9.52 53.37 40.73
CA LYS A 221 10.63 54.28 40.43
C LYS A 221 10.20 55.75 40.60
N GLU A 222 9.01 56.11 40.16
CA GLU A 222 8.46 57.45 40.31
C GLU A 222 8.19 57.80 41.78
N THR A 223 7.64 56.87 42.56
CA THR A 223 7.44 57.06 44.00
C THR A 223 8.78 57.23 44.72
N ALA A 224 9.78 56.38 44.44
CA ALA A 224 11.11 56.51 45.03
C ALA A 224 11.80 57.84 44.65
N LYS A 225 11.61 58.32 43.42
CA LYS A 225 12.12 59.64 43.00
C LYS A 225 11.41 60.78 43.73
N ALA A 226 10.10 60.70 43.90
CA ALA A 226 9.33 61.71 44.63
C ALA A 226 9.74 61.75 46.11
N GLU A 227 9.90 60.59 46.73
CA GLU A 227 10.42 60.46 48.11
C GLU A 227 11.83 61.04 48.24
N LEU A 228 12.72 60.73 47.30
CA LEU A 228 14.08 61.30 47.27
C LEU A 228 14.04 62.83 47.20
N GLN A 229 13.22 63.40 46.30
CA GLN A 229 13.06 64.85 46.18
C GLN A 229 12.54 65.47 47.48
N GLN A 230 11.54 64.86 48.12
CA GLN A 230 11.01 65.33 49.41
C GLN A 230 12.08 65.32 50.51
N LEU A 231 12.88 64.26 50.59
CA LEU A 231 13.98 64.16 51.56
C LEU A 231 15.09 65.19 51.27
N GLU A 232 15.44 65.41 50.01
CA GLU A 232 16.39 66.45 49.61
C GLU A 232 15.91 67.86 50.00
N GLU A 233 14.63 68.17 49.76
CA GLU A 233 14.02 69.43 50.17
C GLU A 233 14.01 69.60 51.69
N GLN A 234 13.70 68.54 52.45
CA GLN A 234 13.74 68.55 53.91
C GLN A 234 15.16 68.81 54.42
N LEU A 235 16.16 68.09 53.88
CA LEU A 235 17.56 68.30 54.21
C LEU A 235 18.03 69.73 53.89
N TYR A 236 17.58 70.29 52.76
CA TYR A 236 17.89 71.67 52.41
C TYR A 236 17.27 72.67 53.39
N LYS A 237 16.00 72.47 53.78
CA LYS A 237 15.33 73.29 54.81
C LYS A 237 16.04 73.20 56.16
N GLU A 238 16.40 72.00 56.59
CA GLU A 238 17.16 71.80 57.83
C GLU A 238 18.54 72.45 57.78
N ARG A 239 19.27 72.33 56.67
CA ARG A 239 20.57 73.00 56.49
C ARG A 239 20.43 74.52 56.59
N LYS A 240 19.43 75.10 55.92
CA LYS A 240 19.13 76.55 56.05
C LYS A 240 18.80 76.94 57.48
N GLU A 241 18.03 76.14 58.21
CA GLU A 241 17.70 76.43 59.60
C GLU A 241 18.94 76.35 60.49
N ARG A 242 19.77 75.31 60.33
CA ARG A 242 21.05 75.19 61.04
C ARG A 242 21.97 76.37 60.74
N GLU A 243 22.07 76.81 59.49
CA GLU A 243 22.83 78.00 59.11
C GLU A 243 22.29 79.28 59.78
N ARG A 244 20.97 79.45 59.85
CA ARG A 244 20.35 80.57 60.58
C ARG A 244 20.70 80.54 62.06
N ILE A 245 20.57 79.38 62.71
CA ILE A 245 20.92 79.20 64.13
C ILE A 245 22.41 79.49 64.38
N ILE A 246 23.30 78.97 63.52
CA ILE A 246 24.74 79.25 63.60
C ILE A 246 25.00 80.75 63.42
N ALA A 247 24.32 81.42 62.50
CA ALA A 247 24.47 82.86 62.29
C ALA A 247 23.99 83.68 63.51
N ILE A 248 22.88 83.29 64.14
CA ILE A 248 22.38 83.90 65.38
C ILE A 248 23.42 83.74 66.49
N HIS A 249 23.90 82.51 66.75
CA HIS A 249 24.90 82.28 67.78
C HIS A 249 26.24 82.98 67.49
N ARG A 250 26.67 83.07 66.23
CA ARG A 250 27.86 83.87 65.85
C ARG A 250 27.69 85.34 66.23
N ARG A 251 26.52 85.92 65.93
CA ARG A 251 26.21 87.31 66.30
C ARG A 251 26.20 87.50 67.81
N GLU A 252 25.56 86.60 68.56
CA GLU A 252 25.56 86.64 70.02
C GLU A 252 26.97 86.52 70.63
N VAL A 253 27.84 85.68 70.03
CA VAL A 253 29.23 85.55 70.45
C VAL A 253 30.03 86.82 70.12
N GLU A 254 29.83 87.43 68.95
CA GLU A 254 30.44 88.71 68.58
C GLU A 254 29.99 89.84 69.50
N GLU A 255 28.69 89.91 69.84
CA GLU A 255 28.14 90.86 70.80
C GLU A 255 28.74 90.66 72.20
N ARG A 256 28.81 89.42 72.69
CA ARG A 256 29.47 89.11 73.97
C ARG A 256 30.94 89.44 73.96
N LYS A 257 31.66 89.19 72.86
CA LYS A 257 33.06 89.61 72.69
C LYS A 257 33.20 91.13 72.71
N ALA A 258 32.33 91.87 72.02
CA ALA A 258 32.34 93.33 72.03
C ALA A 258 32.00 93.90 73.42
N GLN A 259 31.09 93.26 74.17
CA GLN A 259 30.82 93.60 75.57
C GLN A 259 32.00 93.25 76.49
N ALA A 260 32.61 92.08 76.34
CA ALA A 260 33.80 91.67 77.08
C ALA A 260 34.99 92.59 76.77
N GLU A 261 35.17 93.03 75.53
CA GLU A 261 36.20 94.01 75.17
C GLU A 261 35.92 95.39 75.79
N LYS A 262 34.65 95.81 75.89
CA LYS A 262 34.26 97.03 76.63
C LYS A 262 34.49 96.90 78.13
N VAL A 263 34.23 95.71 78.70
CA VAL A 263 34.47 95.41 80.12
C VAL A 263 35.96 95.28 80.40
N ASP A 264 36.76 94.67 79.52
CA ASP A 264 38.22 94.55 79.64
C ASP A 264 38.90 95.93 79.52
N ARG A 265 38.42 96.79 78.59
CA ARG A 265 38.80 98.21 78.53
C ARG A 265 38.38 99.02 79.78
N ARG A 266 37.36 98.59 80.53
CA ARG A 266 36.93 99.17 81.82
C ARG A 266 37.67 98.55 83.02
N ALA A 267 37.98 97.26 82.98
CA ALA A 267 38.70 96.50 83.99
C ALA A 267 40.18 96.90 84.02
N GLN A 268 40.79 97.18 82.85
CA GLN A 268 42.11 97.80 82.76
C GLN A 268 42.16 99.24 83.32
N ARG A 269 41.02 99.88 83.62
CA ARG A 269 40.93 101.18 84.33
C ARG A 269 40.49 101.07 85.79
N THR A 270 40.08 99.88 86.25
CA THR A 270 39.45 99.70 87.58
C THR A 270 40.06 98.51 88.31
N ALA A 271 41.38 98.36 88.22
CA ALA A 271 42.17 97.46 89.07
C ALA A 271 42.89 98.29 90.15
N MET A 272 42.11 98.94 91.03
CA MET A 272 42.61 99.41 92.33
C MET A 272 41.52 99.23 93.40
N GLN A 273 41.84 98.29 94.30
CA GLN A 273 41.45 98.15 95.71
C GLN A 273 40.11 97.46 96.09
N PRO A 274 40.13 96.69 97.21
CA PRO A 274 39.15 95.69 97.63
C PRO A 274 38.28 96.15 98.83
N ASP A 275 37.63 95.17 99.49
CA ASP A 275 37.02 95.18 100.84
C ASP A 275 35.66 95.89 101.00
N GLU A 276 34.74 95.51 101.89
CA GLU A 276 34.54 94.39 102.82
C GLU A 276 33.07 94.51 103.33
N LEU A 277 32.47 93.38 103.73
CA LEU A 277 31.48 93.21 104.84
C LEU A 277 30.17 94.03 104.90
N SER A 278 29.04 93.36 105.18
CA SER A 278 28.31 93.53 106.46
C SER A 278 26.97 92.75 106.53
N SER A 279 26.96 91.82 107.49
CA SER A 279 25.94 91.37 108.44
C SER A 279 24.47 91.86 108.39
N GLU A 280 23.58 90.87 108.45
CA GLU A 280 22.61 90.61 109.53
C GLU A 280 21.48 91.60 109.88
N ALA A 281 20.23 91.10 109.89
CA ALA A 281 19.18 91.55 110.81
C ALA A 281 18.11 90.46 111.03
N GLN A 282 18.04 89.96 112.27
CA GLN A 282 16.92 89.19 112.82
C GLN A 282 15.67 90.07 112.99
N ARG A 283 14.47 89.49 112.85
CA ARG A 283 13.52 89.28 113.98
C ARG A 283 12.24 88.55 113.55
N SER A 284 11.72 87.84 114.53
CA SER A 284 10.64 86.85 114.56
C SER A 284 9.25 87.43 114.87
N THR A 285 8.23 86.54 114.85
CA THR A 285 6.86 86.54 115.44
C THR A 285 5.78 86.33 114.35
N SER A 286 4.69 85.55 114.46
CA SER A 286 3.93 84.92 115.56
C SER A 286 2.93 83.85 115.02
N ARG A 287 2.88 82.68 115.67
CA ARG A 287 1.77 81.72 115.99
C ARG A 287 0.52 81.49 115.08
N MET A 288 0.21 80.17 114.92
CA MET A 288 -1.10 79.43 114.96
C MET A 288 -1.61 78.76 113.65
N ALA A 289 -1.38 77.44 113.45
CA ALA A 289 -2.29 76.47 112.73
C ALA A 289 -1.70 75.02 112.66
N GLY A 290 -1.72 74.27 113.75
CA GLY A 290 -0.94 73.01 113.91
C GLY A 290 -1.44 71.71 113.26
N GLU A 291 -2.52 71.73 112.46
CA GLU A 291 -3.03 70.51 111.77
C GLU A 291 -2.93 70.61 110.24
N GLU A 292 -3.08 71.79 109.65
CA GLU A 292 -2.82 72.02 108.22
C GLU A 292 -1.32 72.00 107.91
N GLU A 293 -0.46 72.48 108.82
CA GLU A 293 1.00 72.48 108.65
C GLU A 293 1.61 71.09 108.50
N LYS A 294 1.07 70.07 109.15
CA LYS A 294 1.57 68.69 109.02
C LYS A 294 1.20 68.09 107.67
N ALA A 295 -0.02 68.34 107.18
CA ALA A 295 -0.44 67.92 105.85
C ALA A 295 0.38 68.65 104.78
N ILE A 296 0.55 69.97 104.91
CA ILE A 296 1.37 70.79 104.02
C ILE A 296 2.82 70.28 104.03
N TYR A 297 3.41 69.98 105.18
CA TYR A 297 4.75 69.42 105.27
C TYR A 297 4.88 68.05 104.58
N THR A 298 3.89 67.16 104.77
CA THR A 298 3.90 65.86 104.07
C THR A 298 3.75 65.99 102.55
N PHE A 299 2.92 66.93 102.09
CA PHE A 299 2.80 67.22 100.66
C PHE A 299 4.09 67.88 100.13
N GLU A 300 4.68 68.84 100.84
CA GLU A 300 5.95 69.47 100.49
C GLU A 300 7.11 68.48 100.44
N GLU A 301 7.18 67.52 101.36
CA GLU A 301 8.18 66.45 101.35
C GLU A 301 7.98 65.50 100.16
N ALA A 302 6.74 65.12 99.85
CA ALA A 302 6.41 64.35 98.66
C ALA A 302 6.75 65.12 97.36
N PHE A 303 6.45 66.42 97.30
CA PHE A 303 6.79 67.29 96.17
C PHE A 303 8.30 67.45 96.02
N ARG A 304 9.06 67.56 97.11
CA ARG A 304 10.52 67.63 97.08
C ARG A 304 11.11 66.35 96.51
N ARG A 305 10.62 65.18 96.95
CA ARG A 305 11.01 63.88 96.38
C ARG A 305 10.67 63.76 94.90
N ILE A 306 9.52 64.26 94.47
CA ILE A 306 9.13 64.26 93.04
C ILE A 306 10.04 65.20 92.24
N LYS A 307 10.34 66.41 92.74
CA LYS A 307 11.27 67.35 92.10
C LYS A 307 12.68 66.76 91.99
N GLU A 308 13.16 66.10 93.03
CA GLU A 308 14.45 65.41 93.03
C GLU A 308 14.49 64.23 92.04
N ALA A 309 13.43 63.43 91.96
CA ALA A 309 13.34 62.28 91.05
C ALA A 309 13.11 62.67 89.58
N THR A 310 12.41 63.77 89.32
CA THR A 310 12.13 64.28 87.96
C THR A 310 13.17 65.28 87.47
N GLY A 311 13.96 65.88 88.37
CA GLY A 311 14.96 66.90 88.07
C GLY A 311 14.37 68.27 87.68
N VAL A 312 13.10 68.51 88.01
CA VAL A 312 12.33 69.69 87.56
C VAL A 312 12.09 70.65 88.73
N THR A 313 12.26 71.95 88.51
CA THR A 313 12.17 72.98 89.57
C THR A 313 10.76 73.55 89.74
N ASP A 314 9.96 73.58 88.68
CA ASP A 314 8.59 74.11 88.65
C ASP A 314 7.52 73.02 88.66
N ILE A 315 6.41 73.27 89.36
CA ILE A 315 5.29 72.33 89.53
C ILE A 315 4.51 72.16 88.22
N GLN A 316 4.41 73.24 87.43
CA GLN A 316 3.70 73.22 86.15
C GLN A 316 4.42 72.32 85.13
N GLU A 317 5.76 72.39 85.08
CA GLU A 317 6.59 71.56 84.19
C GLU A 317 6.50 70.06 84.56
N ILE A 318 6.35 69.73 85.84
CA ILE A 318 6.07 68.36 86.28
C ILE A 318 4.73 67.88 85.70
N ALA A 319 3.67 68.67 85.81
CA ALA A 319 2.35 68.30 85.31
C ALA A 319 2.32 68.11 83.78
N GLU A 320 3.04 68.94 83.02
CA GLU A 320 3.17 68.83 81.57
C GLU A 320 3.96 67.58 81.15
N ARG A 321 5.05 67.25 81.84
CA ARG A 321 5.82 66.02 81.59
C ARG A 321 5.02 64.76 81.92
N PHE A 322 4.28 64.75 83.02
CA PHE A 322 3.40 63.62 83.35
C PHE A 322 2.27 63.46 82.34
N SER A 323 1.70 64.56 81.85
CA SER A 323 0.65 64.53 80.83
C SER A 323 1.18 64.00 79.49
N SER A 324 2.31 64.52 79.00
CA SER A 324 2.94 64.02 77.77
C SER A 324 3.45 62.57 77.90
N GLN A 325 3.96 62.17 79.07
CA GLN A 325 4.34 60.77 79.33
C GLN A 325 3.13 59.84 79.34
N LYS A 326 2.00 60.28 79.93
CA LYS A 326 0.73 59.54 79.90
C LYS A 326 0.20 59.40 78.48
N GLU A 327 0.22 60.46 77.68
CA GLU A 327 -0.18 60.42 76.27
C GLU A 327 0.72 59.47 75.45
N ARG A 328 2.05 59.55 75.65
CA ARG A 328 3.01 58.65 74.99
C ARG A 328 2.78 57.19 75.40
N HIS A 329 2.49 56.93 76.67
CA HIS A 329 2.16 55.60 77.16
C HIS A 329 0.85 55.08 76.54
N GLN A 330 -0.21 55.90 76.49
CA GLN A 330 -1.47 55.55 75.83
C GLN A 330 -1.29 55.28 74.33
N HIS A 331 -0.43 56.05 73.65
CA HIS A 331 -0.12 55.82 72.25
C HIS A 331 0.64 54.50 72.04
N LEU A 332 1.63 54.20 72.89
CA LEU A 332 2.35 52.93 72.85
C LEU A 332 1.46 51.72 73.16
N GLU A 333 0.51 51.86 74.09
CA GLU A 333 -0.50 50.84 74.38
C GLU A 333 -1.40 50.59 73.17
N LYS A 334 -1.86 51.65 72.47
CA LYS A 334 -2.63 51.51 71.23
C LYS A 334 -1.81 50.81 70.14
N LEU A 335 -0.58 51.25 69.93
CA LEU A 335 0.31 50.65 68.93
C LEU A 335 0.62 49.19 69.25
N ARG A 336 0.75 48.83 70.53
CA ARG A 336 0.91 47.44 70.98
C ARG A 336 -0.34 46.63 70.65
N ALA A 337 -1.53 47.14 70.97
CA ALA A 337 -2.79 46.46 70.67
C ALA A 337 -3.05 46.31 69.16
N GLU A 338 -2.66 47.29 68.34
CA GLU A 338 -2.72 47.22 66.88
C GLU A 338 -1.76 46.16 66.33
N ASN A 339 -0.50 46.16 66.77
CA ASN A 339 0.47 45.13 66.38
C ASN A 339 0.03 43.73 66.82
N GLU A 340 -0.57 43.58 68.00
CA GLU A 340 -1.05 42.29 68.51
C GLU A 340 -2.18 41.74 67.62
N LYS A 341 -3.11 42.60 67.20
CA LYS A 341 -4.15 42.25 66.22
C LYS A 341 -3.60 41.89 64.85
N GLU A 342 -2.64 42.65 64.33
CA GLU A 342 -2.01 42.34 63.04
C GLU A 342 -1.27 41.00 63.10
N LEU A 343 -0.62 40.70 64.23
CA LEU A 343 0.10 39.45 64.45
C LEU A 343 -0.87 38.26 64.55
N GLU A 344 -2.03 38.43 65.18
CA GLU A 344 -3.12 37.44 65.19
C GLU A 344 -3.67 37.19 63.78
N GLN A 345 -3.97 38.24 63.02
CA GLN A 345 -4.42 38.10 61.62
C GLN A 345 -3.39 37.39 60.74
N LEU A 346 -2.10 37.73 60.88
CA LEU A 346 -1.03 37.07 60.15
C LEU A 346 -0.86 35.60 60.56
N ARG A 347 -1.08 35.26 61.82
CA ARG A 347 -1.09 33.86 62.30
C ARG A 347 -2.24 33.07 61.68
N GLU A 348 -3.45 33.63 61.68
CA GLU A 348 -4.63 33.01 61.06
C GLU A 348 -4.42 32.80 59.56
N GLN A 349 -3.91 33.82 58.85
CA GLN A 349 -3.59 33.70 57.42
C GLN A 349 -2.52 32.64 57.15
N LYS A 350 -1.47 32.59 57.97
CA LYS A 350 -0.43 31.55 57.87
C LYS A 350 -1.01 30.16 58.07
N GLU A 351 -1.91 29.98 59.03
CA GLU A 351 -2.54 28.70 59.32
C GLU A 351 -3.47 28.27 58.19
N LEU A 352 -4.28 29.18 57.65
CA LEU A 352 -5.12 28.94 56.48
C LEU A 352 -4.29 28.54 55.24
N LEU A 353 -3.22 29.30 54.95
CA LEU A 353 -2.30 28.98 53.86
C LEU A 353 -1.60 27.62 54.08
N SER A 354 -1.27 27.30 55.33
CA SER A 354 -0.66 26.01 55.66
C SER A 354 -1.61 24.84 55.43
N GLN A 355 -2.90 24.99 55.78
CA GLN A 355 -3.95 24.01 55.50
C GLN A 355 -4.17 23.83 54.00
N GLN A 356 -4.29 24.92 53.24
CA GLN A 356 -4.42 24.87 51.78
C GLN A 356 -3.23 24.16 51.12
N LEU A 357 -2.01 24.37 51.64
CA LEU A 357 -0.81 23.74 51.12
C LEU A 357 -0.78 22.24 51.45
N GLN A 358 -1.24 21.83 52.64
CA GLN A 358 -1.43 20.41 52.97
C GLN A 358 -2.47 19.76 52.06
N ASP A 359 -3.63 20.39 51.89
CA ASP A 359 -4.68 19.87 50.99
C ASP A 359 -4.16 19.71 49.56
N MET A 360 -3.41 20.69 49.04
CA MET A 360 -2.82 20.59 47.70
C MET A 360 -1.76 19.49 47.61
N LYS A 361 -0.93 19.31 48.65
CA LYS A 361 0.08 18.23 48.69
C LYS A 361 -0.56 16.85 48.68
N TYR A 362 -1.52 16.61 49.57
CA TYR A 362 -2.09 15.27 49.75
C TYR A 362 -3.20 14.96 48.73
N SER A 363 -4.00 15.94 48.32
CA SER A 363 -5.04 15.73 47.29
C SER A 363 -4.46 15.65 45.88
N GLY A 364 -3.35 16.34 45.59
CA GLY A 364 -2.67 16.27 44.30
C GLY A 364 -2.08 14.88 44.04
N GLU A 365 -1.38 14.33 45.04
CA GLU A 365 -0.75 13.00 44.91
C GLU A 365 -1.77 11.86 44.82
N ALA A 366 -2.87 11.95 45.59
CA ALA A 366 -3.96 10.98 45.52
C ALA A 366 -4.75 11.03 44.19
N LYS A 367 -4.90 12.21 43.58
CA LYS A 367 -5.52 12.35 42.26
C LYS A 367 -4.60 11.79 41.17
N LEU A 368 -3.32 12.14 41.20
CA LEU A 368 -2.34 11.64 40.22
C LEU A 368 -2.20 10.10 40.26
N SER A 369 -2.22 9.50 41.44
CA SER A 369 -2.16 8.04 41.57
C SER A 369 -3.43 7.37 41.04
N ARG A 370 -4.60 7.94 41.33
CA ARG A 370 -5.89 7.46 40.78
C ARG A 370 -5.96 7.60 39.27
N ASP A 371 -5.54 8.73 38.73
CA ASP A 371 -5.53 8.99 37.29
C ASP A 371 -4.56 8.06 36.57
N ARG A 372 -3.39 7.80 37.17
CA ARG A 372 -2.42 6.83 36.65
C ARG A 372 -3.01 5.41 36.64
N GLN A 373 -3.67 4.99 37.72
CA GLN A 373 -4.31 3.68 37.77
C GLN A 373 -5.43 3.56 36.73
N ALA A 374 -6.26 4.60 36.57
CA ALA A 374 -7.30 4.61 35.54
C ALA A 374 -6.72 4.56 34.11
N LEU A 375 -5.58 5.22 33.89
CA LEU A 375 -4.85 5.15 32.62
C LEU A 375 -4.33 3.72 32.36
N GLU A 376 -3.68 3.11 33.34
CA GLU A 376 -3.17 1.74 33.25
C GLU A 376 -4.31 0.72 33.00
N GLU A 377 -5.48 0.89 33.65
CA GLU A 377 -6.67 0.08 33.39
C GLU A 377 -7.21 0.28 31.97
N SER A 378 -7.25 1.51 31.47
CA SER A 378 -7.67 1.83 30.10
C SER A 378 -6.71 1.25 29.06
N GLU A 379 -5.39 1.30 29.31
CA GLU A 379 -4.37 0.71 28.44
C GLU A 379 -4.50 -0.82 28.38
N GLN A 380 -4.73 -1.47 29.54
CA GLN A 380 -4.98 -2.91 29.60
C GLN A 380 -6.26 -3.30 28.84
N GLN A 381 -7.33 -2.54 28.97
CA GLN A 381 -8.56 -2.77 28.21
C GLN A 381 -8.35 -2.60 26.71
N LEU A 382 -7.62 -1.57 26.29
CA LEU A 382 -7.26 -1.35 24.89
C LEU A 382 -6.46 -2.53 24.34
N GLN A 383 -5.44 -2.97 25.08
CA GLN A 383 -4.60 -4.10 24.68
C GLN A 383 -5.41 -5.40 24.57
N ALA A 384 -6.33 -5.66 25.51
CA ALA A 384 -7.21 -6.82 25.47
C ALA A 384 -8.16 -6.79 24.27
N GLN A 385 -8.72 -5.61 23.92
CA GLN A 385 -9.56 -5.48 22.73
C GLN A 385 -8.76 -5.62 21.45
N GLN A 386 -7.54 -5.11 21.41
CA GLN A 386 -6.66 -5.24 20.24
C GLN A 386 -6.29 -6.70 19.98
N GLN A 387 -5.93 -7.45 21.03
CA GLN A 387 -5.73 -8.90 20.94
C GLN A 387 -6.99 -9.65 20.47
N ARG A 388 -8.18 -9.24 20.91
CA ARG A 388 -9.45 -9.81 20.44
C ARG A 388 -9.69 -9.53 18.96
N CYS A 389 -9.43 -8.31 18.50
CA CYS A 389 -9.52 -7.93 17.10
C CYS A 389 -8.55 -8.72 16.23
N ASP A 390 -7.30 -8.86 16.67
CA ASP A 390 -6.28 -9.61 15.93
C ASP A 390 -6.64 -11.10 15.86
N ALA A 391 -7.10 -11.71 16.96
CA ALA A 391 -7.59 -13.07 16.95
C ALA A 391 -8.83 -13.26 16.06
N ALA A 392 -9.72 -12.26 15.97
CA ALA A 392 -10.86 -12.30 15.07
C ALA A 392 -10.44 -12.18 13.60
N ARG A 393 -9.46 -11.33 13.28
CA ARG A 393 -8.87 -11.19 11.94
C ARG A 393 -8.19 -12.48 11.50
N GLU A 394 -7.39 -13.10 12.36
CA GLU A 394 -6.74 -14.38 12.04
C GLU A 394 -7.76 -15.49 11.76
N ARG A 395 -8.85 -15.56 12.55
CA ARG A 395 -9.95 -16.50 12.31
C ARG A 395 -10.65 -16.21 10.99
N HIS A 396 -10.89 -14.95 10.66
CA HIS A 396 -11.51 -14.54 9.41
C HIS A 396 -10.62 -14.90 8.20
N ASP A 397 -9.33 -14.60 8.26
CA ASP A 397 -8.38 -14.97 7.20
C ASP A 397 -8.27 -16.48 7.01
N TRP A 398 -8.35 -17.24 8.11
CA TRP A 398 -8.42 -18.68 8.06
C TRP A 398 -9.72 -19.18 7.40
N LEU A 399 -10.87 -18.60 7.75
CA LEU A 399 -12.16 -18.92 7.12
C LEU A 399 -12.16 -18.60 5.62
N ILE A 400 -11.59 -17.46 5.20
CA ILE A 400 -11.46 -17.11 3.77
C ILE A 400 -10.63 -18.16 3.03
N LYS A 401 -9.50 -18.60 3.61
CA LYS A 401 -8.67 -19.63 2.99
C LYS A 401 -9.41 -20.96 2.87
N ILE A 402 -10.20 -21.34 3.87
CA ILE A 402 -11.01 -22.55 3.77
C ILE A 402 -12.08 -22.38 2.70
N LEU A 403 -12.81 -21.26 2.71
CA LEU A 403 -13.88 -21.02 1.75
C LEU A 403 -13.34 -20.98 0.31
N SER A 404 -12.15 -20.43 0.07
CA SER A 404 -11.52 -20.47 -1.25
C SER A 404 -11.12 -21.89 -1.67
N THR A 405 -10.61 -22.71 -0.75
CA THR A 405 -10.32 -24.13 -1.05
C THR A 405 -11.59 -24.94 -1.33
N VAL A 406 -12.67 -24.69 -0.58
CA VAL A 406 -13.97 -25.33 -0.80
C VAL A 406 -14.54 -24.89 -2.14
N ARG A 407 -14.52 -23.59 -2.44
CA ARG A 407 -14.97 -23.04 -3.74
C ARG A 407 -14.24 -23.72 -4.90
N ALA A 408 -12.92 -23.74 -4.88
CA ALA A 408 -12.14 -24.40 -5.94
C ALA A 408 -12.46 -25.90 -6.05
N GLY A 409 -12.69 -26.59 -4.92
CA GLY A 409 -13.08 -28.00 -4.90
C GLY A 409 -14.47 -28.24 -5.51
N VAL A 410 -15.44 -27.38 -5.20
CA VAL A 410 -16.81 -27.46 -5.74
C VAL A 410 -16.82 -27.10 -7.23
N GLU A 411 -16.09 -26.07 -7.65
CA GLU A 411 -15.93 -25.71 -9.07
C GLU A 411 -15.32 -26.88 -9.86
N HIS A 412 -14.24 -27.49 -9.36
CA HIS A 412 -13.66 -28.68 -9.97
C HIS A 412 -14.64 -29.88 -10.03
N LEU A 413 -15.47 -30.05 -9.01
CA LEU A 413 -16.49 -31.09 -9.00
C LEU A 413 -17.58 -30.81 -10.05
N ALA A 414 -18.04 -29.56 -10.13
CA ALA A 414 -19.02 -29.12 -11.11
C ALA A 414 -18.52 -29.32 -12.55
N ASP A 415 -17.26 -28.98 -12.83
CA ASP A 415 -16.60 -29.21 -14.12
C ASP A 415 -16.61 -30.70 -14.51
N LYS A 416 -16.32 -31.59 -13.55
CA LYS A 416 -16.35 -33.04 -13.80
C LYS A 416 -17.76 -33.57 -14.07
N LEU A 417 -18.77 -32.96 -13.45
CA LEU A 417 -20.18 -33.35 -13.58
C LEU A 417 -20.89 -32.63 -14.73
N GLN A 418 -20.21 -31.79 -15.52
CA GLN A 418 -20.80 -30.99 -16.60
C GLN A 418 -21.58 -31.84 -17.62
N TYR A 419 -21.16 -33.08 -17.85
CA TYR A 419 -21.76 -34.01 -18.82
C TYR A 419 -23.06 -34.67 -18.35
N ILE A 420 -23.43 -34.51 -17.07
CA ILE A 420 -24.68 -35.05 -16.52
C ILE A 420 -25.74 -33.96 -16.66
N ILE A 421 -26.66 -34.19 -17.61
CA ILE A 421 -27.77 -33.29 -17.91
C ILE A 421 -28.85 -33.48 -16.83
N LEU A 422 -29.21 -32.38 -16.17
CA LEU A 422 -30.37 -32.29 -15.27
C LEU A 422 -31.62 -31.86 -16.08
N SER A 423 -32.81 -32.21 -15.62
CA SER A 423 -34.06 -31.73 -16.22
C SER A 423 -34.21 -30.22 -16.02
N GLU A 424 -34.84 -29.51 -16.97
CA GLU A 424 -35.05 -28.05 -16.93
C GLU A 424 -35.86 -27.56 -15.72
N GLU A 425 -36.55 -28.46 -15.01
CA GLU A 425 -37.29 -28.17 -13.78
C GLU A 425 -36.38 -28.11 -12.52
N ASP A 426 -35.19 -28.71 -12.57
CA ASP A 426 -34.25 -28.84 -11.43
C ASP A 426 -33.07 -27.84 -11.51
N THR A 427 -32.94 -27.08 -12.60
CA THR A 427 -31.92 -26.05 -12.74
C THR A 427 -32.40 -24.75 -12.10
N ALA A 428 -31.91 -24.44 -10.90
CA ALA A 428 -32.16 -23.14 -10.29
C ALA A 428 -31.47 -22.00 -11.08
N ALA A 429 -31.99 -20.78 -10.90
CA ALA A 429 -31.61 -19.61 -11.66
C ALA A 429 -30.10 -19.34 -11.68
N GLU A 430 -29.57 -18.81 -12.79
CA GLU A 430 -28.17 -18.38 -12.90
C GLU A 430 -27.85 -17.30 -11.85
N VAL A 431 -27.25 -17.73 -10.73
CA VAL A 431 -26.73 -16.84 -9.70
C VAL A 431 -25.40 -16.26 -10.18
N SER A 432 -25.23 -14.95 -10.00
CA SER A 432 -23.98 -14.25 -10.33
C SER A 432 -22.77 -14.91 -9.65
N PRO A 433 -21.63 -15.11 -10.36
CA PRO A 433 -20.40 -15.69 -9.79
C PRO A 433 -19.81 -14.97 -8.57
N ASP A 434 -20.24 -13.71 -8.35
CA ASP A 434 -19.80 -12.84 -7.25
C ASP A 434 -20.77 -12.83 -6.06
N ALA A 435 -21.93 -13.51 -6.14
CA ALA A 435 -22.86 -13.59 -5.02
C ALA A 435 -22.43 -14.67 -4.03
N ASP A 436 -22.60 -14.41 -2.73
CA ASP A 436 -22.30 -15.38 -1.66
C ASP A 436 -23.10 -16.70 -1.80
N GLU A 437 -24.26 -16.63 -2.46
CA GLU A 437 -25.15 -17.76 -2.73
C GLU A 437 -24.67 -18.67 -3.87
N TYR A 438 -23.73 -18.21 -4.72
CA TYR A 438 -23.25 -18.96 -5.89
C TYR A 438 -22.64 -20.31 -5.50
N LEU A 439 -21.86 -20.36 -4.42
CA LEU A 439 -21.22 -21.59 -3.96
C LEU A 439 -22.24 -22.62 -3.47
N LEU A 440 -23.25 -22.16 -2.72
CA LEU A 440 -24.33 -23.02 -2.21
C LEU A 440 -25.17 -23.59 -3.36
N GLU A 441 -25.49 -22.75 -4.34
CA GLU A 441 -26.23 -23.17 -5.53
C GLU A 441 -25.43 -24.20 -6.35
N LEU A 442 -24.14 -23.94 -6.59
CA LEU A 442 -23.26 -24.86 -7.30
C LEU A 442 -23.11 -26.21 -6.56
N MET A 443 -23.05 -26.19 -5.23
CA MET A 443 -23.06 -27.41 -4.41
C MET A 443 -24.37 -28.19 -4.56
N THR A 444 -25.51 -27.50 -4.56
CA THR A 444 -26.85 -28.11 -4.70
C THR A 444 -27.00 -28.77 -6.08
N GLN A 445 -26.51 -28.10 -7.13
CA GLN A 445 -26.48 -28.66 -8.48
C GLN A 445 -25.55 -29.88 -8.58
N CYS A 446 -24.38 -29.83 -7.93
CA CYS A 446 -23.48 -30.98 -7.85
C CYS A 446 -24.14 -32.16 -7.14
N GLU A 447 -24.88 -31.92 -6.05
CA GLU A 447 -25.61 -32.94 -5.30
C GLU A 447 -26.65 -33.64 -6.19
N LEU A 448 -27.51 -32.90 -6.88
CA LEU A 448 -28.53 -33.44 -7.79
C LEU A 448 -27.90 -34.27 -8.92
N LYS A 449 -26.80 -33.79 -9.51
CA LYS A 449 -26.05 -34.53 -10.54
C LYS A 449 -25.45 -35.82 -9.99
N LEU A 450 -24.90 -35.79 -8.78
CA LEU A 450 -24.37 -36.97 -8.10
C LEU A 450 -25.46 -37.98 -7.74
N GLN A 451 -26.63 -37.53 -7.30
CA GLN A 451 -27.79 -38.40 -7.05
C GLN A 451 -28.25 -39.08 -8.34
N THR A 452 -28.36 -38.33 -9.44
CA THR A 452 -28.69 -38.87 -10.76
C THR A 452 -27.65 -39.89 -11.24
N LEU A 453 -26.36 -39.60 -11.04
CA LEU A 453 -25.28 -40.54 -11.34
C LEU A 453 -25.37 -41.79 -10.47
N HIS A 454 -25.64 -41.61 -9.19
CA HIS A 454 -25.78 -42.71 -8.23
C HIS A 454 -26.91 -43.65 -8.65
N GLU A 455 -28.08 -43.13 -9.04
CA GLU A 455 -29.19 -43.94 -9.55
C GLU A 455 -28.83 -44.70 -10.85
N LYS A 456 -28.11 -44.06 -11.77
CA LYS A 456 -27.65 -44.71 -13.02
C LYS A 456 -26.64 -45.83 -12.80
N VAL A 457 -25.91 -45.79 -11.69
CA VAL A 457 -24.91 -46.79 -11.30
C VAL A 457 -25.50 -47.83 -10.34
N ARG A 458 -26.54 -47.48 -9.59
CA ARG A 458 -27.19 -48.35 -8.61
C ARG A 458 -27.71 -49.62 -9.27
N GLY A 459 -27.22 -50.77 -8.80
CA GLY A 459 -27.58 -52.09 -9.33
C GLY A 459 -26.70 -52.61 -10.46
N LYS A 460 -25.69 -51.85 -10.90
CA LYS A 460 -24.64 -52.33 -11.82
C LYS A 460 -23.44 -52.84 -11.04
N ASP A 461 -22.82 -53.92 -11.52
CA ASP A 461 -21.56 -54.40 -10.97
C ASP A 461 -20.41 -53.50 -11.45
N LEU A 462 -19.96 -52.62 -10.56
CA LEU A 462 -18.88 -51.67 -10.80
C LEU A 462 -17.59 -52.38 -11.23
N THR A 463 -17.33 -53.56 -10.70
CA THR A 463 -16.14 -54.36 -11.02
C THR A 463 -16.17 -54.92 -12.44
N ALA A 464 -17.37 -55.27 -12.94
CA ALA A 464 -17.56 -55.70 -14.32
C ALA A 464 -17.51 -54.50 -15.29
N LEU A 465 -18.11 -53.36 -14.92
CA LEU A 465 -18.08 -52.15 -15.73
C LEU A 465 -16.66 -51.57 -15.86
N MET A 466 -15.86 -51.60 -14.79
CA MET A 466 -14.45 -51.19 -14.83
C MET A 466 -13.62 -52.11 -15.74
N LYS A 467 -13.91 -53.41 -15.79
CA LYS A 467 -13.29 -54.33 -16.75
C LYS A 467 -13.72 -54.04 -18.20
N GLU A 468 -15.00 -53.77 -18.46
CA GLU A 468 -15.46 -53.32 -19.78
C GLU A 468 -14.81 -51.99 -20.20
N MET A 469 -14.51 -51.09 -19.25
CA MET A 469 -13.76 -49.86 -19.55
C MET A 469 -12.27 -50.09 -19.85
N GLU A 470 -11.71 -51.23 -19.45
CA GLU A 470 -10.34 -51.67 -19.78
C GLU A 470 -10.27 -52.38 -21.15
N GLU A 471 -11.41 -52.74 -21.73
CA GLU A 471 -11.48 -53.35 -23.07
C GLU A 471 -11.28 -52.31 -24.18
N GLU A 472 -10.47 -52.65 -25.20
CA GLU A 472 -10.11 -51.76 -26.33
C GLU A 472 -11.33 -51.18 -27.05
N ASP A 473 -12.42 -51.94 -27.13
CA ASP A 473 -13.70 -51.54 -27.74
C ASP A 473 -14.35 -50.33 -27.05
N PHE A 474 -14.13 -50.17 -25.73
CA PHE A 474 -14.63 -49.00 -25.00
C PHE A 474 -13.83 -47.74 -25.35
N PHE A 475 -12.51 -47.85 -25.51
CA PHE A 475 -11.66 -46.73 -25.92
C PHE A 475 -12.00 -46.25 -27.34
N VAL A 476 -12.23 -47.16 -28.29
CA VAL A 476 -12.65 -46.83 -29.66
C VAL A 476 -14.02 -46.11 -29.67
N ARG A 477 -14.97 -46.54 -28.83
CA ARG A 477 -16.29 -45.89 -28.70
C ARG A 477 -16.23 -44.49 -28.08
N ILE A 478 -15.25 -44.25 -27.19
CA ILE A 478 -15.02 -42.93 -26.58
C ILE A 478 -14.26 -42.01 -27.55
N GLU A 479 -13.28 -42.52 -28.29
CA GLU A 479 -12.53 -41.79 -29.33
C GLU A 479 -13.45 -41.18 -30.39
N GLY A 480 -14.48 -41.91 -30.82
CA GLY A 480 -15.48 -41.40 -31.75
C GLY A 480 -16.38 -40.28 -31.21
N LYS A 481 -16.37 -40.01 -29.89
CA LYS A 481 -17.23 -39.01 -29.22
C LYS A 481 -16.46 -37.86 -28.59
N LEU A 482 -15.14 -37.80 -28.76
CA LEU A 482 -14.31 -36.71 -28.21
C LEU A 482 -14.37 -35.45 -29.11
N PRO A 483 -14.37 -34.23 -28.54
CA PRO A 483 -14.30 -33.00 -29.30
C PRO A 483 -12.99 -32.88 -30.11
N ALA A 484 -13.06 -32.34 -31.32
CA ALA A 484 -11.92 -32.22 -32.25
C ALA A 484 -10.71 -31.42 -31.72
N SER A 485 -10.86 -30.69 -30.62
CA SER A 485 -9.80 -29.96 -29.94
C SER A 485 -8.95 -30.82 -28.99
N ASN A 486 -9.38 -32.04 -28.67
CA ASN A 486 -8.70 -32.91 -27.73
C ASN A 486 -7.77 -33.88 -28.48
N THR A 487 -6.65 -33.38 -29.00
CA THR A 487 -5.62 -34.21 -29.64
C THR A 487 -4.79 -34.93 -28.59
N ARG A 488 -5.13 -36.21 -28.34
CA ARG A 488 -4.33 -37.11 -27.51
C ARG A 488 -3.03 -37.46 -28.26
N VAL A 489 -1.89 -37.35 -27.59
CA VAL A 489 -0.59 -37.76 -28.15
C VAL A 489 -0.57 -39.29 -28.21
N THR A 490 -0.63 -39.85 -29.43
CA THR A 490 -0.45 -41.28 -29.67
C THR A 490 1.00 -41.64 -29.36
N LEU A 491 1.21 -42.39 -28.28
CA LEU A 491 2.49 -43.06 -28.03
C LEU A 491 2.57 -44.27 -28.97
N PRO A 492 3.74 -44.58 -29.57
CA PRO A 492 3.87 -45.76 -30.43
C PRO A 492 3.62 -47.02 -29.60
N GLU A 493 2.52 -47.72 -29.87
CA GLU A 493 2.33 -49.09 -29.41
C GLU A 493 3.19 -50.01 -30.28
N ASP A 494 4.01 -50.84 -29.63
CA ASP A 494 4.76 -51.92 -30.26
C ASP A 494 3.76 -52.95 -30.83
N GLN A 495 3.33 -52.74 -32.08
CA GLN A 495 2.48 -53.68 -32.80
C GLN A 495 3.30 -54.93 -33.18
N ARG A 496 2.84 -56.07 -32.69
CA ARG A 496 3.19 -57.39 -33.23
C ARG A 496 2.67 -57.47 -34.69
N PRO A 497 3.41 -58.09 -35.61
CA PRO A 497 3.04 -58.11 -37.01
C PRO A 497 2.03 -59.22 -37.29
N ASP A 498 0.86 -58.87 -37.81
CA ASP A 498 0.09 -59.71 -38.72
C ASP A 498 -0.72 -58.81 -39.67
N SER A 499 -0.32 -58.68 -40.94
CA SER A 499 -0.55 -59.61 -42.06
C SER A 499 -1.84 -59.28 -42.83
N PHE A 500 -1.65 -58.79 -44.07
CA PHE A 500 -2.62 -58.68 -45.19
C PHE A 500 -3.61 -57.50 -45.22
N ASN A 501 -3.27 -56.44 -45.96
CA ASN A 501 -3.71 -56.27 -47.36
C ASN A 501 -3.20 -54.94 -47.92
N ASP A 502 -2.37 -55.04 -48.96
CA ASP A 502 -2.13 -53.97 -49.93
C ASP A 502 -3.44 -53.66 -50.67
N GLU A 503 -3.75 -52.38 -50.88
CA GLU A 503 -3.69 -51.76 -52.22
C GLU A 503 -4.39 -50.39 -52.22
N GLU A 504 -3.67 -49.43 -52.81
CA GLU A 504 -4.15 -48.20 -53.42
C GLU A 504 -4.76 -47.12 -52.51
N ARG A 505 -3.92 -46.12 -52.21
CA ARG A 505 -4.31 -44.71 -52.39
C ARG A 505 -3.09 -43.80 -52.54
N SER A 506 -2.85 -43.44 -53.80
CA SER A 506 -2.53 -42.10 -54.28
C SER A 506 -1.56 -41.28 -53.42
N GLU A 507 -0.28 -41.35 -53.79
CA GLU A 507 0.62 -40.22 -53.66
C GLU A 507 0.08 -39.08 -54.54
N GLU A 508 -0.35 -37.98 -53.92
CA GLU A 508 -0.16 -36.63 -54.45
C GLU A 508 -0.60 -35.62 -53.37
N ASP A 509 0.25 -34.61 -53.15
CA ASP A 509 0.15 -33.47 -52.22
C ASP A 509 0.71 -33.63 -50.79
N GLU A 510 1.96 -34.10 -50.66
CA GLU A 510 2.84 -33.52 -49.63
C GLU A 510 3.38 -32.17 -50.15
N ALA A 511 2.68 -31.10 -49.79
CA ALA A 511 3.22 -29.75 -49.90
C ALA A 511 4.57 -29.68 -49.19
N ASP A 512 5.61 -29.22 -49.90
CA ASP A 512 6.96 -28.94 -49.39
C ASP A 512 6.92 -28.08 -48.13
N PHE A 513 6.83 -28.70 -46.95
CA PHE A 513 7.04 -28.02 -45.69
C PHE A 513 8.55 -27.79 -45.53
N LEU A 514 8.97 -26.55 -45.76
CA LEU A 514 10.33 -26.10 -45.49
C LEU A 514 10.68 -26.42 -44.03
N SER A 515 11.52 -27.44 -43.84
CA SER A 515 12.00 -27.83 -42.51
C SER A 515 12.56 -26.63 -41.77
N ARG A 516 12.31 -26.56 -40.46
CA ARG A 516 12.78 -25.50 -39.55
C ARG A 516 14.29 -25.23 -39.67
N GLU A 517 15.07 -26.23 -40.08
CA GLU A 517 16.50 -26.09 -40.38
C GLU A 517 16.79 -25.36 -41.70
N MET A 518 15.99 -25.59 -42.74
CA MET A 518 16.06 -24.86 -44.02
C MET A 518 15.70 -23.39 -43.82
N LEU A 519 14.65 -23.11 -43.04
CA LEU A 519 14.25 -21.74 -42.70
C LEU A 519 15.32 -21.02 -41.87
N LYS A 520 15.95 -21.72 -40.91
CA LYS A 520 17.10 -21.20 -40.15
C LYS A 520 18.33 -20.96 -41.01
N ARG A 521 18.65 -21.86 -41.94
CA ARG A 521 19.78 -21.67 -42.88
C ARG A 521 19.53 -20.48 -43.81
N GLN A 522 18.31 -20.33 -44.32
CA GLN A 522 17.92 -19.19 -45.16
C GLN A 522 17.96 -17.88 -44.38
N SER A 523 17.48 -17.84 -43.13
CA SER A 523 17.58 -16.64 -42.28
C SER A 523 19.04 -16.30 -41.94
N GLN A 524 19.88 -17.31 -41.68
CA GLN A 524 21.30 -17.11 -41.38
C GLN A 524 22.07 -16.57 -42.60
N LEU A 525 21.77 -17.07 -43.81
CA LEU A 525 22.34 -16.55 -45.07
C LEU A 525 21.94 -15.08 -45.34
N ILE A 526 20.72 -14.68 -44.97
CA ILE A 526 20.26 -13.28 -45.08
C ILE A 526 20.97 -12.39 -44.05
N ILE A 527 21.23 -12.89 -42.85
CA ILE A 527 21.99 -12.17 -41.81
C ILE A 527 23.46 -12.04 -42.21
N ASP A 528 24.08 -13.10 -42.71
CA ASP A 528 25.49 -13.13 -43.11
C ASP A 528 25.78 -12.30 -44.37
N SER A 529 24.81 -12.19 -45.27
CA SER A 529 24.90 -11.29 -46.44
C SER A 529 24.76 -9.81 -46.08
N LYS A 530 24.03 -9.48 -44.99
CA LYS A 530 23.89 -8.10 -44.48
C LYS A 530 24.93 -7.69 -43.43
N SER A 531 25.65 -8.63 -42.83
CA SER A 531 26.65 -8.37 -41.77
C SER A 531 28.07 -8.11 -42.29
N LYS A 532 28.34 -8.23 -43.60
CA LYS A 532 29.60 -7.77 -44.22
C LYS A 532 29.66 -6.25 -44.33
N ARG A 533 29.87 -5.57 -43.19
CA ARG A 533 30.32 -4.16 -43.15
C ARG A 533 31.75 -4.06 -43.70
N LYS A 534 31.94 -3.18 -44.68
CA LYS A 534 33.25 -2.77 -45.23
C LYS A 534 34.21 -2.32 -44.12
N ASN A 535 35.38 -2.94 -44.03
CA ASN A 535 36.49 -2.45 -43.21
C ASN A 535 37.09 -1.19 -43.86
N TRP A 536 36.87 -0.03 -43.24
CA TRP A 536 37.54 1.23 -43.61
C TRP A 536 38.98 1.18 -43.09
N LYS A 537 39.96 1.04 -44.00
CA LYS A 537 41.38 1.20 -43.65
C LYS A 537 41.67 2.67 -43.38
N LYS A 538 42.03 3.02 -42.14
CA LYS A 538 42.75 4.26 -41.83
C LYS A 538 44.19 4.12 -42.33
N LYS A 539 44.59 4.92 -43.32
CA LYS A 539 46.02 5.17 -43.60
C LYS A 539 46.42 6.47 -42.91
N GLY A 540 47.41 6.34 -42.02
CA GLY A 540 48.15 7.45 -41.45
C GLY A 540 49.08 8.09 -42.48
N LYS A 541 49.46 9.33 -42.16
CA LYS A 541 50.37 10.22 -42.88
C LYS A 541 51.70 9.54 -43.25
N PHE A 542 52.16 9.77 -44.47
CA PHE A 542 53.41 10.47 -44.76
C PHE A 542 53.17 11.39 -45.95
#